data_AF-A0A7U5RWW3-F1
#
_entry.id   AF-A0A7U5RWW3-F1
#
_cell.length_a   1.000
_cell.length_b   1.000
_cell.length_c   1.000
_cell.angle_alpha   90.00
_cell.angle_beta   90.00
_cell.angle_gamma   90.00
#
_symmetry.space_group_name_H-M   'P 1'
#
loop_
_entity.id
_entity.type
_entity.pdbx_description
1 polymer ?
#
loop_
_entity_poly.entity_id
_entity_poly.type
_entity_poly.pdbx_seq_one_letter_code
_entity_poly.pdbx_strand_id
1 'polypeptide(L)'
;MYNPTDFETIKTQIFSQMYGPGMRGPDLLQQTAAIFPSADQAQAFLAKSQTQWKSCTSQTLYVTLGYENARGFTLGSVQNDGTLIKASAPFSPGGDPIETVVLRHLPTVLSWQW
;
A
#
# COMPACT_ATOMS: atom_id res chain seq x y z
N MET A 1 2.07 8.98 -2.38
CA MET A 1 0.60 9.07 -2.62
C MET A 1 0.38 9.55 -4.05
N TYR A 2 -0.66 9.07 -4.75
CA TYR A 2 -0.97 9.52 -6.11
C TYR A 2 -1.49 10.95 -6.10
N ASN A 3 -0.82 11.86 -6.81
CA ASN A 3 -1.33 13.21 -7.08
C ASN A 3 -2.11 13.17 -8.41
N PRO A 4 -3.33 13.74 -8.51
CA PRO A 4 -4.14 13.67 -9.74
C PRO A 4 -3.46 14.13 -11.02
N THR A 5 -2.38 14.92 -10.91
CA THR A 5 -1.60 15.40 -12.06
C THR A 5 -0.49 14.44 -12.50
N ASP A 6 -0.18 13.42 -11.72
CA ASP A 6 0.99 12.55 -11.94
C ASP A 6 0.65 11.32 -12.82
N PHE A 7 -0.63 11.05 -13.06
CA PHE A 7 -1.13 9.90 -13.80
C PHE A 7 -2.24 10.29 -14.78
N GLU A 8 -2.43 9.51 -15.84
CA GLU A 8 -3.48 9.73 -16.84
C GLU A 8 -4.83 9.13 -16.42
N THR A 9 -4.77 7.98 -15.74
CA THR A 9 -5.94 7.26 -15.25
C THR A 9 -5.59 6.46 -14.02
N ILE A 10 -6.51 6.38 -13.07
CA ILE A 10 -6.41 5.54 -11.88
C ILE A 10 -7.70 4.75 -11.69
N LYS A 11 -7.58 3.48 -11.31
CA LYS A 11 -8.72 2.64 -10.95
C LYS A 11 -8.41 1.90 -9.67
N THR A 12 -9.33 1.93 -8.73
CA THR A 12 -9.29 1.11 -7.51
C THR A 12 -10.42 0.10 -7.54
N GLN A 13 -10.13 -1.14 -7.13
CA GLN A 13 -11.09 -2.22 -7.00
C GLN A 13 -10.88 -2.96 -5.68
N ILE A 14 -11.97 -3.22 -4.96
CA ILE A 14 -11.97 -3.97 -3.70
C ILE A 14 -12.57 -5.36 -3.99
N PHE A 15 -11.88 -6.41 -3.58
CA PHE A 15 -12.20 -7.80 -3.92
C PHE A 15 -12.87 -8.58 -2.77
N SER A 16 -13.10 -7.97 -1.61
CA SER A 16 -13.75 -8.59 -0.44
C SER A 16 -14.43 -7.57 0.47
N GLN A 17 -15.31 -8.03 1.36
CA GLN A 17 -16.03 -7.19 2.31
C GLN A 17 -15.56 -7.49 3.73
N MET A 18 -15.17 -6.44 4.46
CA MET A 18 -14.72 -6.49 5.85
C MET A 18 -15.83 -6.86 6.86
N TYR A 19 -17.09 -6.95 6.42
CA TYR A 19 -18.25 -7.20 7.28
C TYR A 19 -19.23 -8.19 6.64
N GLY A 20 -19.36 -9.40 7.20
CA GLY A 20 -20.35 -10.41 6.81
C GLY A 20 -20.32 -11.69 7.67
N PRO A 21 -21.38 -12.51 7.71
CA PRO A 21 -21.39 -13.75 8.49
C PRO A 21 -20.48 -14.83 7.85
N GLY A 22 -19.55 -15.41 8.63
CA GLY A 22 -18.76 -16.59 8.22
C GLY A 22 -17.28 -16.36 7.86
N MET A 23 -16.67 -15.24 8.26
CA MET A 23 -15.32 -14.87 7.82
C MET A 23 -14.19 -15.74 8.42
N ARG A 24 -13.38 -16.34 7.54
CA ARG A 24 -12.07 -16.94 7.78
C ARG A 24 -11.19 -16.68 6.54
N GLY A 25 -10.51 -15.53 6.49
CA GLY A 25 -9.57 -15.17 5.43
C GLY A 25 -9.12 -13.71 5.55
N PRO A 26 -8.13 -13.21 4.79
CA PRO A 26 -7.72 -11.81 4.90
C PRO A 26 -8.79 -10.95 4.21
N ASP A 27 -9.72 -10.40 5.00
CA ASP A 27 -11.05 -10.02 4.49
C ASP A 27 -11.09 -8.68 3.71
N LEU A 28 -9.95 -8.05 3.43
CA LEU A 28 -9.90 -6.83 2.61
C LEU A 28 -8.71 -6.86 1.64
N LEU A 29 -8.96 -7.20 0.37
CA LEU A 29 -8.02 -6.96 -0.73
C LEU A 29 -8.46 -5.73 -1.52
N GLN A 30 -7.68 -4.66 -1.48
CA GLN A 30 -7.86 -3.49 -2.35
C GLN A 30 -6.73 -3.44 -3.37
N GLN A 31 -7.06 -3.40 -4.67
CA GLN A 31 -6.08 -3.18 -5.73
C GLN A 31 -6.28 -1.84 -6.43
N THR A 32 -5.23 -1.03 -6.55
CA THR A 32 -5.25 0.22 -7.32
C THR A 32 -4.28 0.12 -8.48
N ALA A 33 -4.71 0.46 -9.69
CA ALA A 33 -3.86 0.57 -10.87
C ALA A 33 -3.85 2.02 -11.38
N ALA A 34 -2.67 2.59 -11.62
CA ALA A 34 -2.50 3.91 -12.23
C ALA A 34 -1.69 3.82 -13.53
N ILE A 35 -2.14 4.53 -14.57
CA ILE A 35 -1.44 4.68 -15.85
C ILE A 35 -0.64 5.97 -15.82
N PHE A 36 0.66 5.88 -16.08
CA PHE A 36 1.56 7.03 -16.15
C PHE A 36 1.88 7.38 -17.61
N PRO A 37 2.09 8.67 -17.93
CA PRO A 37 2.41 9.09 -19.30
C PRO A 37 3.73 8.50 -19.84
N SER A 38 4.61 8.04 -18.97
CA SER A 38 5.88 7.39 -19.34
C SER A 38 6.37 6.40 -18.29
N ALA A 39 7.24 5.48 -18.70
CA ALA A 39 7.94 4.56 -17.80
C ALA A 39 8.79 5.31 -16.77
N ASP A 40 9.46 6.38 -17.17
CA ASP A 40 10.30 7.20 -16.28
C ASP A 40 9.48 7.85 -15.15
N GLN A 41 8.26 8.31 -15.44
CA GLN A 41 7.37 8.85 -14.43
C GLN A 41 6.87 7.78 -13.46
N ALA A 42 6.53 6.58 -13.97
CA ALA A 42 6.15 5.46 -13.11
C ALA A 42 7.33 5.04 -12.20
N GLN A 43 8.55 5.03 -12.72
CA GLN A 43 9.76 4.71 -11.97
C GLN A 43 10.07 5.78 -10.91
N ALA A 44 9.93 7.06 -11.26
CA ALA A 44 10.10 8.17 -10.32
C ALA A 44 9.07 8.10 -9.18
N PHE A 45 7.82 7.74 -9.49
CA PHE A 45 6.79 7.51 -8.47
C PHE A 45 7.15 6.35 -7.54
N LEU A 46 7.65 5.24 -8.09
CA LEU A 46 8.11 4.08 -7.32
C LEU A 46 9.23 4.47 -6.34
N ALA A 47 10.24 5.20 -6.81
CA ALA A 47 11.37 5.67 -6.01
C ALA A 47 10.94 6.63 -4.87
N LYS A 48 10.04 7.57 -5.19
CA LYS A 48 9.46 8.48 -4.18
C LYS A 48 8.66 7.72 -3.12
N SER A 49 7.87 6.74 -3.55
CA SER A 49 7.09 5.88 -2.66
C SER A 49 7.98 5.06 -1.73
N GLN A 50 9.08 4.50 -2.24
CA GLN A 50 10.05 3.77 -1.41
C GLN A 50 10.65 4.67 -0.33
N THR A 51 11.05 5.89 -0.69
CA THR A 51 11.64 6.85 0.23
C THR A 51 10.65 7.21 1.34
N GLN A 52 9.40 7.49 0.96
CA GLN A 52 8.33 7.77 1.90
C GLN A 52 8.10 6.58 2.85
N TRP A 53 7.98 5.35 2.33
CA TRP A 53 7.71 4.18 3.17
C TRP A 53 8.86 3.87 4.12
N LYS A 54 10.12 4.03 3.68
CA LYS A 54 11.29 3.87 4.55
C LYS A 54 11.25 4.84 5.74
N SER A 55 10.85 6.09 5.52
CA SER A 55 10.70 7.07 6.62
C SER A 55 9.61 6.69 7.62
N CYS A 56 8.65 5.84 7.23
CA CYS A 56 7.58 5.35 8.10
C CYS A 56 7.97 4.11 8.93
N THR A 57 9.13 3.49 8.69
CA THR A 57 9.52 2.24 9.38
C THR A 57 10.06 2.44 10.79
N SER A 58 10.51 3.66 11.12
CA SER A 58 11.12 3.96 12.43
C SER A 58 10.13 4.48 13.47
N GLN A 59 8.84 4.55 13.14
CA GLN A 59 7.84 5.21 13.98
C GLN A 59 6.50 4.48 13.95
N THR A 60 5.79 4.49 15.08
CA THR A 60 4.39 4.10 15.13
C THR A 60 3.55 5.20 14.50
N LEU A 61 2.82 4.87 13.44
CA LEU A 61 1.89 5.76 12.79
C LEU A 61 0.50 5.53 13.38
N TYR A 62 -0.18 6.60 13.77
CA TYR A 62 -1.57 6.54 14.21
C TYR A 62 -2.46 7.04 13.09
N VAL A 63 -3.44 6.24 12.70
CA VAL A 63 -4.45 6.65 11.72
C VAL A 63 -5.77 6.91 12.43
N THR A 64 -6.31 8.10 12.19
CA THR A 64 -7.64 8.49 12.67
C THR A 64 -8.66 8.19 11.58
N LEU A 65 -9.40 7.09 11.72
CA LEU A 65 -10.49 6.70 10.82
C LEU A 65 -11.85 7.11 11.41
N GLY A 66 -12.16 8.41 11.39
CA GLY A 66 -13.49 8.91 11.79
C GLY A 66 -13.96 8.41 13.16
N TYR A 67 -15.18 7.84 13.22
CA TYR A 67 -15.87 7.42 14.45
C TYR A 67 -15.19 6.26 15.19
N GLU A 68 -14.32 5.50 14.53
CA GLU A 68 -13.64 4.35 15.14
C GLU A 68 -12.19 4.69 15.48
N ASN A 69 -11.89 4.54 16.77
CA ASN A 69 -10.65 4.85 17.47
C ASN A 69 -9.35 4.74 16.66
N ALA A 70 -8.48 5.72 16.89
CA ALA A 70 -7.11 5.75 16.36
C ALA A 70 -6.40 4.41 16.59
N ARG A 71 -6.04 3.72 15.51
CA ARG A 71 -5.20 2.53 15.56
C ARG A 71 -3.78 2.91 15.19
N GLY A 72 -2.84 2.51 16.03
CA GLY A 72 -1.42 2.61 15.77
C GLY A 72 -0.92 1.40 15.01
N PHE A 73 -0.12 1.60 13.96
CA PHE A 73 0.63 0.55 13.28
C PHE A 73 2.09 0.96 13.09
N THR A 74 2.97 -0.03 13.16
CA THR A 74 4.39 0.16 12.81
C THR A 74 4.62 -0.52 11.48
N LEU A 75 5.11 0.22 10.49
CA LEU A 75 5.47 -0.37 9.22
C LEU A 75 6.76 -1.19 9.39
N GLY A 76 6.72 -2.47 9.01
CA GLY A 76 7.90 -3.32 8.97
C GLY A 76 8.89 -2.92 7.87
N SER A 77 9.95 -3.71 7.72
CA SER A 77 10.99 -3.44 6.72
C SER A 77 10.42 -3.31 5.29
N VAL A 78 10.83 -2.27 4.58
CA VAL A 78 10.49 -2.09 3.16
C VAL A 78 11.44 -2.91 2.29
N GLN A 79 10.90 -3.90 1.60
CA GLN A 79 11.62 -4.72 0.63
C GLN A 79 11.45 -4.13 -0.77
N ASN A 80 12.49 -4.13 -1.60
CA ASN A 80 12.43 -3.69 -2.99
C ASN A 80 13.28 -4.60 -3.89
N ASP A 81 12.68 -5.17 -4.95
CA ASP A 81 13.38 -6.00 -5.95
C ASP A 81 13.71 -5.25 -7.26
N GLY A 82 13.46 -3.94 -7.31
CA GLY A 82 13.64 -3.06 -8.47
C GLY A 82 12.32 -2.76 -9.20
N THR A 83 11.37 -3.68 -9.15
CA THR A 83 10.04 -3.53 -9.79
C THR A 83 8.89 -3.65 -8.79
N LEU A 84 9.15 -4.18 -7.61
CA LEU A 84 8.18 -4.44 -6.56
C LEU A 84 8.69 -3.84 -5.26
N ILE A 85 7.88 -3.01 -4.61
CA ILE A 85 8.09 -2.61 -3.22
C ILE A 85 7.05 -3.31 -2.36
N LYS A 86 7.49 -3.92 -1.27
CA LYS A 86 6.63 -4.58 -0.29
C LYS A 86 6.93 -4.08 1.11
N ALA A 87 5.90 -3.84 1.89
CA ALA A 87 6.01 -3.60 3.32
C ALA A 87 4.83 -4.25 4.03
N SER A 88 5.02 -4.67 5.28
CA SER A 88 3.97 -5.30 6.08
C SER A 88 3.92 -4.65 7.45
N ALA A 89 2.72 -4.41 7.96
CA ALA A 89 2.51 -3.88 9.30
C ALA A 89 1.91 -4.98 10.19
N PRO A 90 2.68 -5.53 11.14
CA PRO A 90 2.12 -6.42 12.14
C PRO A 90 1.44 -5.62 13.26
N PHE A 91 0.46 -6.24 13.93
CA PHE A 91 -0.20 -5.63 15.10
C PHE A 91 0.79 -5.43 16.27
N SER A 92 1.81 -6.28 16.36
CA SER A 92 2.87 -6.23 17.35
C SER A 92 4.23 -6.59 16.73
N PRO A 93 5.37 -6.10 17.28
CA PRO A 93 6.69 -6.47 16.80
C PRO A 93 6.89 -8.00 16.85
N GLY A 94 7.23 -8.62 15.71
CA GLY A 94 7.44 -10.06 15.59
C GLY A 94 6.17 -10.92 15.45
N GLY A 95 4.98 -10.30 15.44
CA GLY A 95 3.72 -10.98 15.12
C GLY A 95 3.49 -11.14 13.62
N ASP A 96 2.49 -11.94 13.27
CA ASP A 96 2.07 -12.08 11.87
C ASP A 96 1.58 -10.72 11.32
N PRO A 97 1.89 -10.41 10.05
CA PRO A 97 1.46 -9.18 9.43
C PRO A 97 -0.07 -9.15 9.29
N ILE A 98 -0.70 -8.10 9.81
CA ILE A 98 -2.15 -7.89 9.69
C ILE A 98 -2.51 -7.12 8.41
N GLU A 99 -1.56 -6.39 7.86
CA GLU A 99 -1.67 -5.65 6.60
C GLU A 99 -0.38 -5.82 5.79
N THR A 100 -0.51 -6.04 4.48
CA THR A 100 0.63 -6.13 3.57
C THR A 100 0.40 -5.29 2.35
N VAL A 101 1.27 -4.31 2.15
CA VAL A 101 1.19 -3.38 1.03
C VAL A 101 2.21 -3.76 -0.02
N VAL A 102 1.75 -3.88 -1.27
CA VAL A 102 2.59 -4.21 -2.43
C VAL A 102 2.43 -3.14 -3.50
N LEU A 103 3.53 -2.65 -4.05
CA LEU A 103 3.58 -1.68 -5.13
C LEU A 103 4.40 -2.24 -6.28
N ARG A 104 3.80 -2.51 -7.43
CA ARG A 104 4.47 -3.11 -8.61
C ARG A 104 4.51 -2.13 -9.78
N HIS A 105 5.67 -1.94 -10.37
CA HIS A 105 5.86 -1.29 -11.66
C HIS A 105 5.70 -2.29 -12.81
N LEU A 106 4.83 -1.95 -13.75
CA LEU A 106 4.78 -2.45 -15.12
C LEU A 106 5.06 -1.25 -16.04
N PRO A 107 5.51 -1.46 -17.30
CA PRO A 107 6.06 -0.40 -18.16
C PRO A 107 5.24 0.91 -18.25
N THR A 108 3.91 0.86 -18.06
CA THR A 108 3.03 2.04 -17.94
C THR A 108 2.01 1.95 -16.81
N VAL A 109 1.97 0.85 -16.05
CA VAL A 109 0.94 0.58 -15.04
C VAL A 109 1.57 0.34 -13.69
N LEU A 110 1.08 1.01 -12.67
CA LEU A 110 1.54 0.83 -11.30
C LEU A 110 0.41 0.25 -10.45
N SER A 111 0.63 -0.93 -9.86
CA SER A 111 -0.38 -1.66 -9.09
C SER A 111 -0.09 -1.60 -7.60
N TRP A 112 -1.10 -1.28 -6.79
CA TRP A 112 -1.07 -1.23 -5.33
C TRP A 112 -2.00 -2.28 -4.75
N GLN A 113 -1.62 -2.96 -3.66
CA GLN A 113 -2.46 -3.97 -2.97
C GLN A 113 -2.44 -3.72 -1.46
N TRP A 114 -3.58 -3.90 -0.75
CA TRP A 114 -3.70 -3.95 0.72
C TRP A 114 -4.17 -5.32 1.18
#